data_AF-T1BQJ2-F1
#
_entry.id   AF-T1BQJ2-F1
#
_cell.length_a   1.000
_cell.length_b   1.000
_cell.length_c   1.000
_cell.angle_alpha   90.00
_cell.angle_beta   90.00
_cell.angle_gamma   90.00
#
_symmetry.space_group_name_H-M   'P 1'
#
loop_
_entity.id
_entity.type
_entity.pdbx_description
1 polymer ?
#
loop_
_entity_poly.entity_id
_entity_poly.type
_entity_poly.pdbx_seq_one_letter_code
_entity_poly.pdbx_strand_id
1 'polypeptide(L)'
;MEAAKQARAAIAAAKTVEQLRQAQAVVLPLEHGLSLEATAQVIGLSVGWTSRLRNAFLRGEVVGDGSTPPRGGRHHENFSPEREIEVLKPFLDRARTGGVLVV
;
A
#
# COMPACT_ATOMS: atom_id res chain seq x y z
N MET A 1 -10.48 23.94 2.48
CA MET A 1 -9.96 24.24 3.82
C MET A 1 -9.85 22.99 4.68
N GLU A 2 -10.85 22.10 4.70
CA GLU A 2 -10.79 20.85 5.49
C GLU A 2 -9.63 19.91 5.10
N ALA A 3 -9.42 19.67 3.81
CA ALA A 3 -8.31 18.82 3.34
C ALA A 3 -6.92 19.34 3.75
N ALA A 4 -6.72 20.66 3.79
CA ALA A 4 -5.46 21.27 4.24
C ALA A 4 -5.23 21.04 5.74
N LYS A 5 -6.28 21.23 6.56
CA LYS A 5 -6.24 20.95 8.01
C LYS A 5 -5.92 19.48 8.29
N GLN A 6 -6.55 18.56 7.58
CA GLN A 6 -6.29 17.12 7.69
C GLN A 6 -4.86 16.77 7.27
N ALA A 7 -4.38 17.35 6.16
CA ALA A 7 -3.01 17.14 5.71
C ALA A 7 -1.99 17.70 6.72
N ARG A 8 -2.26 18.83 7.34
CA ARG A 8 -1.41 19.39 8.42
C ARG A 8 -1.36 18.47 9.64
N ALA A 9 -2.49 17.90 10.04
CA ALA A 9 -2.52 16.89 11.10
C ALA A 9 -1.74 15.62 10.70
N ALA A 10 -1.85 15.19 9.44
CA ALA A 10 -1.12 14.05 8.92
C ALA A 10 0.40 14.28 8.89
N ILE A 11 0.87 15.51 8.62
CA ILE A 11 2.30 15.87 8.75
C ILE A 11 2.78 15.65 10.19
N ALA A 12 2.01 16.11 11.19
CA ALA A 12 2.38 15.95 12.59
C ALA A 12 2.37 14.49 13.08
N ALA A 13 1.51 13.65 12.49
CA ALA A 13 1.37 12.24 12.83
C ALA A 13 2.24 11.29 11.99
N ALA A 14 2.93 11.79 10.95
CA ALA A 14 3.68 10.98 10.01
C ALA A 14 4.83 10.23 10.71
N LYS A 15 4.89 8.91 10.47
CA LYS A 15 5.95 8.02 10.99
C LYS A 15 6.94 7.62 9.91
N THR A 16 6.56 7.75 8.64
CA THR A 16 7.41 7.43 7.49
C THR A 16 7.58 8.63 6.56
N VAL A 17 8.63 8.59 5.75
CA VAL A 17 8.92 9.64 4.76
C VAL A 17 7.82 9.70 3.70
N GLU A 18 7.26 8.55 3.32
CA GLU A 18 6.17 8.47 2.34
C GLU A 18 4.89 9.13 2.87
N GLN A 19 4.55 8.92 4.14
CA GLN A 19 3.43 9.59 4.81
C GLN A 19 3.62 11.10 4.84
N LEU A 20 4.83 11.55 5.21
CA LEU A 20 5.17 12.96 5.23
C LEU A 20 5.04 13.59 3.84
N ARG A 21 5.64 12.96 2.81
CA ARG A 21 5.59 13.43 1.43
C ARG A 21 4.17 13.48 0.88
N GLN A 22 3.33 12.50 1.21
CA GLN A 22 1.93 12.49 0.79
C GLN A 22 1.16 13.68 1.36
N ALA A 23 1.31 13.95 2.66
CA ALA A 23 0.65 15.08 3.30
C ALA A 23 1.20 16.44 2.79
N GLN A 24 2.51 16.54 2.59
CA GLN A 24 3.15 17.74 2.01
C GLN A 24 2.68 18.02 0.57
N ALA A 25 2.42 16.98 -0.24
CA ALA A 25 1.88 17.15 -1.59
C ALA A 25 0.50 17.82 -1.62
N VAL A 26 -0.20 17.87 -0.48
CA VAL A 26 -1.48 18.57 -0.28
C VAL A 26 -1.28 19.93 0.38
N VAL A 27 -0.49 20.01 1.45
CA VAL A 27 -0.27 21.27 2.19
C VAL A 27 0.45 22.33 1.34
N LEU A 28 1.49 21.95 0.61
CA LEU A 28 2.32 22.90 -0.13
C LEU A 28 1.53 23.65 -1.23
N PRO A 29 0.71 22.99 -2.08
CA PRO A 29 -0.14 23.73 -3.00
C PRO A 29 -1.27 24.52 -2.32
N LEU A 30 -1.93 23.95 -1.30
CA LEU A 30 -3.14 24.55 -0.73
C LEU A 30 -2.88 25.70 0.25
N GLU A 31 -1.83 25.62 1.07
CA GLU A 31 -1.51 26.66 2.06
C GLU A 31 -0.45 27.64 1.56
N HIS A 32 0.46 27.19 0.69
CA HIS A 32 1.59 27.99 0.24
C HIS A 32 1.53 28.35 -1.25
N GLY A 33 0.52 27.89 -1.99
CA GLY A 33 0.32 28.27 -3.40
C GLY A 33 1.39 27.71 -4.35
N LEU A 34 2.13 26.68 -3.95
CA LEU A 34 3.14 26.08 -4.82
C LEU A 34 2.50 25.41 -6.04
N SER A 35 3.17 25.54 -7.20
CA SER A 35 2.84 24.72 -8.36
C SER A 35 3.12 23.25 -8.08
N LEU A 36 2.57 22.36 -8.91
CA LEU A 36 2.80 20.93 -8.76
C LEU A 36 4.27 20.56 -8.99
N GLU A 37 4.93 21.23 -9.93
CA GLU A 37 6.36 21.09 -10.26
C GLU A 37 7.23 21.55 -9.09
N ALA A 38 6.95 22.73 -8.54
CA ALA A 38 7.66 23.25 -7.38
C ALA A 38 7.47 22.34 -6.15
N THR A 39 6.24 21.87 -5.93
CA THR A 39 5.92 20.91 -4.86
C THR A 39 6.73 19.63 -5.03
N ALA A 40 6.77 19.08 -6.24
CA ALA A 40 7.52 17.86 -6.56
C ALA A 40 9.02 18.03 -6.28
N GLN A 41 9.59 19.18 -6.64
CA GLN A 41 10.98 19.52 -6.33
C GLN A 41 11.23 19.60 -4.82
N VAL A 42 10.35 20.25 -4.06
CA VAL A 42 10.47 20.40 -2.60
C VAL A 42 10.43 19.04 -1.88
N ILE A 43 9.51 18.15 -2.27
CA ILE A 43 9.37 16.84 -1.62
C ILE A 43 10.33 15.76 -2.18
N GLY A 44 11.05 16.08 -3.26
CA GLY A 44 12.04 15.22 -3.91
C GLY A 44 11.44 14.07 -4.71
N LEU A 45 10.35 14.31 -5.45
CA LEU A 45 9.64 13.32 -6.25
C LEU A 45 9.37 13.81 -7.68
N SER A 46 8.97 12.91 -8.57
CA SER A 46 8.51 13.30 -9.91
C SER A 46 7.12 13.96 -9.84
N VAL A 47 6.83 14.85 -10.79
CA VAL A 47 5.54 15.56 -10.88
C VAL A 47 4.35 14.59 -10.90
N GLY A 48 4.46 13.52 -11.69
CA GLY A 48 3.41 12.48 -11.77
C GLY A 48 3.19 11.76 -10.45
N TRP A 49 4.26 11.45 -9.72
CA TRP A 49 4.16 10.80 -8.42
C TRP A 49 3.58 11.73 -7.35
N THR A 50 3.98 13.00 -7.34
CA THR A 50 3.41 14.04 -6.48
C THR A 50 1.91 14.20 -6.71
N SER A 51 1.47 14.25 -7.97
CA SER A 51 0.04 14.29 -8.33
C SER A 51 -0.70 13.07 -7.80
N ARG A 52 -0.13 11.88 -7.99
CA ARG A 52 -0.71 10.61 -7.50
C ARG A 52 -0.86 10.63 -5.98
N LEU A 53 0.18 11.02 -5.24
CA LEU A 53 0.15 11.09 -3.77
C LEU A 53 -0.91 12.09 -3.27
N ARG A 54 -0.95 13.28 -3.87
CA ARG A 54 -1.96 14.31 -3.54
C ARG A 54 -3.37 13.77 -3.75
N ASN A 55 -3.63 13.17 -4.91
CA ASN A 55 -4.96 12.67 -5.24
C ASN A 55 -5.36 11.46 -4.39
N ALA A 56 -4.42 10.58 -4.05
CA ALA A 56 -4.64 9.47 -3.11
C ALA A 56 -5.05 10.00 -1.73
N PHE A 57 -4.36 11.00 -1.20
CA PHE A 57 -4.72 11.64 0.06
C PHE A 57 -6.14 12.22 0.03
N LEU A 58 -6.48 12.94 -1.06
CA LEU A 58 -7.82 13.53 -1.24
C LEU A 58 -8.94 12.48 -1.36
N ARG A 59 -8.61 11.25 -1.76
CA ARG A 59 -9.54 10.10 -1.76
C ARG A 59 -9.60 9.36 -0.41
N GLY A 60 -8.80 9.76 0.57
CA GLY A 60 -8.69 9.08 1.87
C GLY A 60 -7.75 7.86 1.87
N GLU A 61 -7.01 7.63 0.79
CA GLU A 61 -6.01 6.56 0.67
C GLU A 61 -4.70 7.00 1.32
N VAL A 62 -4.64 6.98 2.65
CA VAL A 62 -3.44 7.39 3.40
C VAL A 62 -2.36 6.32 3.30
N VAL A 63 -1.14 6.71 2.97
CA VAL A 63 -0.01 5.77 2.86
C VAL A 63 0.24 5.10 4.21
N GLY A 64 0.29 3.77 4.21
CA GLY A 64 0.58 2.98 5.41
C GLY A 64 -0.58 2.92 6.40
N ASP A 65 -1.82 3.14 5.95
CA ASP A 65 -3.06 2.89 6.69
C ASP A 65 -3.32 1.40 7.02
N GLY A 66 -2.44 0.50 6.55
CA GLY A 66 -2.58 -0.95 6.73
C GLY A 66 -3.62 -1.60 5.80
N SER A 67 -4.25 -0.82 4.90
CA SER A 67 -5.15 -1.36 3.86
C SER A 67 -4.39 -2.01 2.72
N THR A 68 -3.10 -1.65 2.55
CA THR A 68 -2.24 -2.29 1.56
C THR A 68 -1.98 -3.73 2.00
N PRO A 69 -2.44 -4.74 1.23
CA PRO A 69 -2.19 -6.12 1.58
C PRO A 69 -0.68 -6.39 1.64
N PRO A 70 -0.23 -7.28 2.52
CA PRO A 70 1.17 -7.65 2.62
C PRO A 70 1.69 -8.14 1.26
N ARG A 71 2.98 -7.94 0.99
CA ARG A 71 3.61 -8.48 -0.22
C ARG A 71 3.56 -10.01 -0.18
N GLY A 72 3.12 -10.61 -1.28
CA GLY A 72 2.92 -12.04 -1.41
C GLY A 72 1.50 -12.46 -1.03
N GLY A 73 1.20 -13.73 -1.26
CA GLY A 73 -0.13 -14.27 -1.05
C GLY A 73 -0.50 -15.27 -2.12
N ARG A 74 -1.68 -15.87 -1.96
CA ARG A 74 -2.21 -16.91 -2.83
C ARG A 74 -2.97 -16.31 -4.03
N HIS A 75 -2.33 -15.39 -4.77
CA HIS A 75 -2.98 -14.63 -5.86
C HIS A 75 -3.47 -15.50 -7.03
N HIS A 76 -2.92 -16.70 -7.17
CA HIS A 76 -3.29 -17.68 -8.20
C HIS A 76 -3.64 -19.04 -7.57
N GLU A 77 -4.29 -19.04 -6.40
CA GLU A 77 -4.79 -20.29 -5.84
C GLU A 77 -5.87 -20.92 -6.73
N ASN A 78 -5.70 -22.22 -6.99
CA ASN A 78 -6.74 -23.02 -7.65
C ASN A 78 -7.72 -23.62 -6.63
N PHE A 79 -7.32 -23.70 -5.35
CA PHE A 79 -8.13 -24.24 -4.26
C PHE A 79 -8.12 -23.29 -3.07
N SER A 80 -9.23 -23.26 -2.33
CA SER A 80 -9.24 -22.67 -0.99
C SER A 80 -8.33 -23.49 -0.05
N PRO A 81 -7.83 -22.89 1.05
CA PRO A 81 -6.99 -23.61 2.02
C PRO A 81 -7.65 -24.90 2.55
N GLU A 82 -8.95 -24.86 2.83
CA GLU A 82 -9.70 -26.01 3.35
C GLU A 82 -9.75 -27.13 2.30
N ARG A 83 -10.04 -26.76 1.04
CA ARG A 83 -10.13 -27.72 -0.06
C ARG A 83 -8.78 -28.34 -0.38
N GLU A 84 -7.71 -27.56 -0.32
CA GLU A 84 -6.35 -28.07 -0.50
C GLU A 84 -5.99 -29.09 0.58
N ILE A 85 -6.33 -28.83 1.84
CA ILE A 85 -6.11 -29.78 2.94
C ILE A 85 -6.85 -31.10 2.69
N GLU A 86 -8.11 -31.04 2.25
CA GLU A 86 -8.87 -32.24 1.90
C GLU A 86 -8.22 -33.06 0.78
N VAL A 87 -7.79 -32.38 -0.30
CA VAL A 87 -7.13 -33.01 -1.44
C VAL A 87 -5.80 -33.63 -1.03
N LEU A 88 -5.03 -32.96 -0.17
CA LEU A 88 -3.72 -33.44 0.26
C LEU A 88 -3.80 -34.56 1.31
N LYS A 89 -4.87 -34.63 2.10
CA LYS A 89 -5.05 -35.57 3.23
C LYS A 89 -4.67 -37.02 2.91
N PRO A 90 -5.11 -37.63 1.79
CA PRO A 90 -4.80 -39.03 1.46
C PRO A 90 -3.32 -39.27 1.13
N PHE A 91 -2.57 -38.22 0.80
CA PHE A 91 -1.20 -38.31 0.33
C PHE A 91 -0.17 -38.05 1.43
N LEU A 92 -0.57 -37.42 2.54
CA LEU A 92 0.32 -37.05 3.63
C LEU A 92 1.00 -38.25 4.29
N ASP A 93 0.29 -39.37 4.45
CA ASP A 93 0.85 -40.58 5.08
C ASP A 93 1.92 -41.25 4.20
N ARG A 94 1.72 -41.25 2.87
CA ARG A 94 2.72 -41.75 1.91
C ARG A 94 3.93 -40.81 1.78
N ALA A 95 3.71 -39.50 1.88
CA ALA A 95 4.78 -38.51 1.82
C ALA A 95 5.73 -38.62 3.03
N ARG A 96 5.20 -38.93 4.23
CA ARG A 96 6.01 -39.11 5.45
C ARG A 96 7.03 -40.24 5.36
N THR A 97 6.77 -41.27 4.56
CA THR A 97 7.68 -42.39 4.32
C THR A 97 8.57 -42.19 3.10
N GLY A 98 8.57 -41.00 2.49
CA GLY A 98 9.38 -40.68 1.30
C GLY A 98 8.80 -41.20 -0.01
N GLY A 99 7.51 -41.58 -0.03
CA GLY A 99 6.85 -42.06 -1.24
C GLY A 99 6.66 -40.94 -2.28
N VAL A 100 6.95 -41.24 -3.54
CA VAL A 100 6.66 -40.35 -4.67
C VAL A 100 5.18 -40.42 -5.02
N LEU A 101 4.58 -39.25 -5.28
CA LEU A 101 3.21 -39.11 -5.77
C LEU A 101 3.21 -39.37 -7.28
N VAL A 102 2.54 -40.44 -7.72
CA VAL A 102 2.35 -40.74 -9.15
C VAL A 102 0.95 -40.26 -9.53
N VAL A 103 0.88 -39.31 -10.46
CA VAL A 103 -0.36 -38.67 -10.95
C VAL A 103 -0.66 -39.19 -12.35
#